data_AF-A0A7X0X5B6-F1
#
_entry.id   AF-A0A7X0X5B6-F1
#
_cell.length_a   1.000
_cell.length_b   1.000
_cell.length_c   1.000
_cell.angle_alpha   90.00
_cell.angle_beta   90.00
_cell.angle_gamma   90.00
#
_symmetry.space_group_name_H-M   'P 1'
#
loop_
_entity.id
_entity.type
_entity.pdbx_description
1 polymer ?
#
loop_
_entity_poly.entity_id
_entity_poly.type
_entity_poly.pdbx_seq_one_letter_code
_entity_poly.pdbx_strand_id
1 'polypeptide(L)' 'MIIKLDKDSYYSQQELLKQLSIGYETLRKLEIKGELTARKLGKTLYYQGADVINSWERMLKR' A
#
# COMPACT_ATOMS: atom_id res chain seq x y z
N MET A 1 10.33 -1.72 13.68
CA MET A 1 9.26 -2.49 13.01
C MET A 1 9.58 -2.48 11.51
N ILE A 2 10.09 -3.59 10.98
CA ILE A 2 10.60 -3.66 9.60
C ILE A 2 9.45 -4.11 8.71
N ILE A 3 8.96 -3.19 7.90
CA ILE A 3 7.99 -3.47 6.85
C ILE A 3 8.70 -4.39 5.85
N LYS A 4 8.27 -5.65 5.74
CA LYS A 4 8.82 -6.63 4.78
C LYS A 4 8.19 -6.47 3.39
N LEU A 5 8.00 -5.24 2.95
CA LEU A 5 7.58 -4.97 1.59
C LEU A 5 8.83 -4.84 0.72
N ASP A 6 8.82 -5.54 -0.38
CA ASP A 6 9.82 -5.47 -1.43
C ASP A 6 9.36 -4.45 -2.48
N LYS A 7 10.28 -3.61 -2.97
CA LYS A 7 9.94 -2.48 -3.85
C LYS A 7 9.49 -2.96 -5.23
N ASP A 8 10.03 -4.07 -5.70
CA ASP A 8 9.82 -4.63 -7.04
C ASP A 8 8.63 -5.60 -7.09
N SER A 9 8.00 -5.86 -5.93
CA SER A 9 6.86 -6.76 -5.79
C SER A 9 5.51 -6.04 -5.84
N TYR A 10 4.46 -6.77 -6.21
CA TYR A 10 3.08 -6.32 -6.16
C TYR A 10 2.32 -7.01 -5.04
N TYR A 11 1.56 -6.24 -4.27
CA TYR A 11 0.81 -6.72 -3.13
C TYR A 11 -0.68 -6.50 -3.32
N SER A 12 -1.48 -7.50 -2.97
CA SER A 12 -2.93 -7.33 -2.93
C SER A 12 -3.35 -6.42 -1.78
N GLN A 13 -4.56 -5.88 -1.88
CA GLN A 13 -5.16 -5.09 -0.79
C GLN A 13 -5.10 -5.82 0.56
N GLN A 14 -5.46 -7.11 0.61
CA GLN A 14 -5.46 -7.88 1.86
C GLN A 14 -4.06 -8.05 2.46
N GLU A 15 -3.05 -8.24 1.62
CA GLU A 15 -1.66 -8.34 2.07
C GLU A 15 -1.18 -7.03 2.68
N LEU A 16 -1.49 -5.89 2.06
CA LEU A 16 -1.12 -4.59 2.60
C LEU A 16 -1.75 -4.31 3.96
N LEU A 17 -3.04 -4.62 4.11
CA LEU A 17 -3.74 -4.46 5.40
C LEU A 17 -3.07 -5.28 6.51
N LYS A 18 -2.61 -6.50 6.19
CA LYS A 18 -1.88 -7.37 7.13
C LYS A 18 -0.46 -6.92 7.40
N GLN A 19 0.31 -6.57 6.36
CA GLN A 19 1.74 -6.21 6.45
C GLN A 19 1.96 -4.87 7.15
N LEU A 20 1.09 -3.90 6.87
CA LEU A 20 1.17 -2.56 7.46
C LEU A 20 0.37 -2.45 8.77
N SER A 21 -0.37 -3.48 9.15
CA SER A 21 -1.29 -3.47 10.29
C SER A 21 -2.24 -2.27 10.27
N ILE A 22 -2.80 -1.95 9.10
CA ILE A 22 -3.72 -0.83 8.91
C ILE A 22 -5.13 -1.28 8.52
N GLY A 23 -6.11 -0.42 8.80
CA GLY A 23 -7.48 -0.59 8.34
C GLY A 23 -7.68 -0.19 6.87
N TYR A 24 -8.77 -0.70 6.29
CA TYR A 24 -9.19 -0.39 4.92
C TYR A 24 -9.34 1.13 4.68
N GLU A 25 -9.81 1.87 5.68
CA GLU A 25 -9.97 3.32 5.60
C GLU A 25 -8.65 4.06 5.39
N THR A 26 -7.57 3.60 6.03
CA THR A 26 -6.23 4.18 5.87
C THR A 26 -5.72 3.94 4.46
N LEU A 27 -5.84 2.71 3.95
CA LEU A 27 -5.44 2.40 2.58
C LEU A 27 -6.24 3.23 1.57
N ARG A 28 -7.56 3.33 1.76
CA ARG A 28 -8.42 4.14 0.89
C ARG A 28 -8.09 5.64 0.94
N LYS A 29 -7.70 6.18 2.09
CA LYS A 29 -7.21 7.57 2.19
C LYS A 29 -5.94 7.79 1.38
N LEU A 30 -5.04 6.82 1.34
CA LEU A 30 -3.82 6.90 0.53
C LEU A 30 -4.14 6.82 -0.97
N GLU A 31 -5.12 6.00 -1.37
CA GLU A 31 -5.61 5.94 -2.75
C GLU A 31 -6.24 7.27 -3.19
N ILE A 32 -7.16 7.83 -2.39
CA ILE A 32 -7.86 9.09 -2.72
C ILE A 32 -6.89 10.27 -2.82
N LYS A 33 -5.83 10.28 -2.00
CA LYS A 33 -4.79 11.31 -2.04
C LYS A 33 -3.86 11.19 -3.26
N GLY A 34 -4.00 10.14 -4.08
CA GLY A 34 -3.09 9.86 -5.19
C GLY A 34 -1.70 9.39 -4.74
N GLU A 35 -1.53 9.08 -3.46
CA GLU A 35 -0.27 8.54 -2.91
C GLU A 35 -0.15 7.04 -3.23
N LEU A 36 -1.25 6.34 -3.47
CA LEU A 36 -1.26 4.93 -3.86
C LEU A 36 -2.08 4.71 -5.13
N THR A 37 -1.45 4.09 -6.13
CA THR A 37 -2.13 3.73 -7.38
C THR A 37 -2.39 2.23 -7.42
N ALA A 38 -3.66 1.85 -7.39
CA ALA A 38 -4.06 0.46 -7.54
C ALA A 38 -4.05 0.04 -9.01
N ARG A 39 -3.37 -1.06 -9.33
CA ARG A 39 -3.46 -1.75 -10.61
C ARG A 39 -4.45 -2.89 -10.51
N LYS A 40 -5.46 -2.88 -11.37
CA LYS A 40 -6.47 -3.94 -11.41
C LYS A 40 -5.97 -5.10 -12.27
N LEU A 41 -5.87 -6.29 -11.67
CA LEU A 41 -5.58 -7.53 -12.38
C LEU A 41 -6.75 -8.50 -12.16
N GLY A 42 -7.57 -8.68 -13.20
CA GLY A 42 -8.82 -9.42 -13.10
C GLY A 42 -9.82 -8.74 -12.14
N LYS A 43 -10.17 -9.42 -11.04
CA LYS A 43 -11.07 -8.91 -9.99
C LYS A 43 -10.34 -8.34 -8.77
N THR A 44 -9.01 -8.41 -8.74
CA THR A 44 -8.19 -8.03 -7.58
C THR A 44 -7.40 -6.76 -7.85
N LEU A 45 -7.30 -5.90 -6.83
CA LEU A 45 -6.45 -4.72 -6.85
C LEU A 45 -5.09 -5.04 -6.26
N TYR A 46 -4.05 -4.67 -6.99
CA TYR A 46 -2.65 -4.82 -6.61
C TYR A 46 -1.96 -3.47 -6.54
N TYR A 47 -1.01 -3.35 -5.63
CA TYR A 47 -0.27 -2.13 -5.36
C TYR A 47 1.21 -2.42 -5.48
N GLN A 48 1.95 -1.51 -6.10
CA GLN A 48 3.40 -1.66 -6.22
C GLN A 48 4.06 -1.39 -4.86
N GLY A 49 4.94 -2.28 -4.43
CA GLY A 49 5.60 -2.17 -3.13
C GLY A 49 6.38 -0.86 -2.97
N ALA A 50 7.04 -0.38 -4.02
CA ALA A 50 7.72 0.92 -4.02
C ALA A 50 6.77 2.09 -3.68
N ASP A 51 5.58 2.14 -4.29
CA ASP A 51 4.60 3.19 -4.03
C ASP A 51 4.08 3.12 -2.60
N VAL A 52 3.80 1.90 -2.13
CA VAL A 52 3.34 1.66 -0.75
C VAL A 52 4.38 2.14 0.27
N ILE A 53 5.65 1.76 0.09
CA ILE A 53 6.74 2.14 0.98
C ILE A 53 6.92 3.66 0.98
N ASN A 54 6.99 4.28 -0.19
CA ASN A 54 7.17 5.73 -0.31
C ASN A 54 6.04 6.50 0.40
N SER A 55 4.79 6.07 0.20
CA SER A 55 3.62 6.71 0.78
C SER A 55 3.52 6.47 2.28
N TRP A 56 3.93 5.29 2.74
CA TRP A 56 4.03 4.99 4.16
C TRP A 56 5.11 5.80 4.88
N GLU A 57 6.31 5.91 4.29
CA GLU A 57 7.40 6.73 4.83
C GLU A 57 7.02 8.21 4.94
N ARG A 58 6.31 8.75 3.94
CA ARG A 58 5.76 10.12 3.99
C ARG A 58 4.74 10.30 5.10
N MET A 59 3.89 9.29 5.33
CA MET A 59 2.91 9.31 6.41
C MET A 59 3.57 9.29 7.79
N LEU A 60 4.64 8.51 7.98
CA LEU A 60 5.38 8.44 9.25
C LEU A 60 6.23 9.68 9.58
N LYS A 61 6.62 10.47 8.57
CA LYS A 61 7.39 11.71 8.76
C LYS A 61 6.52 12.92 9.17
N ARG A 62 5.20 12.74 9.30
CA ARG A 62 4.26 13.75 9.77
C ARG A 62 3.94 13.56 11.24
#